data_AF-A2SMY1-F1
#
_entry.id   AF-A2SMY1-F1
#
_cell.length_a   1.000
_cell.length_b   1.000
_cell.length_c   1.000
_cell.angle_alpha   90.00
_cell.angle_beta   90.00
_cell.angle_gamma   90.00
#
_symmetry.space_group_name_H-M   'P 1'
#
loop_
_entity.id
_entity.type
_entity.pdbx_description
1 polymer ?
#
loop_
_entity_poly.entity_id
_entity_poly.type
_entity_poly.pdbx_seq_one_letter_code
_entity_poly.pdbx_strand_id
1 'polypeptide(L)'
;MHATVSAPQSVGPVLSAGFTPALLLSMAQEAERRYLELLSQHPPGTFHEGRNEQRRLMEQALACAAWMERKGLDRLPYVGPFGTVPFTRGMRVRVPKGALVYGFRSDEQRAGQPAKMTHVVTAFSVDPGYVWHDGPNGADAVHQPKVHWAGAGGYWRWAYAADLEIAAPAN
;
A
#
# COMPACT_ATOMS: atom_id res chain seq x y z
N MET A 1 -4.53 -52.89 -20.71
CA MET A 1 -3.66 -51.95 -19.97
C MET A 1 -4.03 -50.54 -20.43
N HIS A 2 -4.96 -49.87 -19.74
CA HIS A 2 -5.39 -48.51 -20.09
C HIS A 2 -4.67 -47.52 -19.16
N ALA A 3 -3.79 -46.69 -19.73
CA ALA A 3 -3.15 -45.60 -19.01
C ALA A 3 -4.11 -44.41 -18.96
N THR A 4 -4.56 -44.07 -17.76
CA THR A 4 -5.38 -42.89 -17.48
C THR A 4 -4.52 -41.64 -17.69
N VAL A 5 -4.88 -40.83 -18.68
CA VAL A 5 -4.29 -39.52 -18.91
C VAL A 5 -4.78 -38.57 -17.82
N SER A 6 -3.89 -38.21 -16.89
CA SER A 6 -4.14 -37.15 -15.92
C SER A 6 -4.26 -35.81 -16.63
N ALA A 7 -5.43 -35.19 -16.53
CA ALA A 7 -5.65 -33.81 -16.97
C ALA A 7 -4.74 -32.85 -16.17
N PRO A 8 -4.18 -31.80 -16.80
CA PRO A 8 -3.46 -30.77 -16.08
C PRO A 8 -4.41 -30.06 -15.13
N GLN A 9 -4.02 -30.01 -13.86
CA GLN A 9 -4.72 -29.31 -12.80
C GLN A 9 -4.91 -27.83 -13.20
N SER A 10 -6.15 -27.35 -13.09
CA SER A 10 -6.50 -25.95 -13.26
C SER A 10 -5.65 -25.10 -12.33
N VAL A 11 -4.73 -24.33 -12.91
CA VAL A 11 -3.99 -23.28 -12.21
C VAL A 11 -5.02 -22.24 -11.80
N GLY A 12 -5.30 -22.16 -10.49
CA GLY A 12 -6.13 -21.11 -9.91
C GLY A 12 -5.57 -19.72 -10.17
N PRO A 13 -6.34 -18.65 -9.92
CA PRO A 13 -5.93 -17.29 -10.23
C PRO A 13 -4.62 -16.97 -9.51
N VAL A 14 -3.65 -16.46 -10.27
CA VAL A 14 -2.35 -15.98 -9.77
C VAL A 14 -2.63 -14.93 -8.69
N LEU A 15 -2.42 -15.31 -7.43
CA LEU A 15 -2.50 -14.40 -6.30
C LEU A 15 -1.45 -13.31 -6.48
N SER A 16 -1.93 -12.06 -6.51
CA SER A 16 -1.17 -10.82 -6.71
C SER A 16 0.18 -10.83 -5.97
N ALA A 17 1.28 -10.64 -6.69
CA ALA A 17 2.64 -10.53 -6.13
C ALA A 17 2.74 -9.24 -5.29
N GLY A 18 2.50 -9.35 -3.99
CA GLY A 18 2.67 -8.23 -3.06
C GLY A 18 4.14 -7.82 -2.88
N PHE A 19 4.35 -6.62 -2.36
CA PHE A 19 5.65 -6.10 -1.97
C PHE A 19 6.20 -6.85 -0.76
N THR A 20 7.50 -7.14 -0.79
CA THR A 20 8.27 -7.72 0.31
C THR A 20 9.47 -6.81 0.60
N PRO A 21 10.10 -6.90 1.79
CA PRO A 21 11.32 -6.15 2.08
C PRO A 21 12.41 -6.39 1.02
N ALA A 22 12.62 -7.65 0.63
CA ALA A 22 13.62 -8.02 -0.37
C ALA A 22 13.34 -7.41 -1.76
N LEU A 23 12.06 -7.34 -2.18
CA LEU A 23 11.68 -6.69 -3.44
C LEU A 23 11.93 -5.17 -3.38
N LEU A 24 11.61 -4.53 -2.26
CA LEU A 24 11.85 -3.10 -2.09
C LEU A 24 13.35 -2.78 -2.08
N LEU A 25 14.17 -3.64 -1.45
CA LEU A 25 15.63 -3.49 -1.47
C LEU A 25 16.19 -3.63 -2.88
N SER A 26 15.70 -4.58 -3.69
CA SER A 26 16.16 -4.72 -5.08
C SER A 26 15.71 -3.54 -5.95
N MET A 27 14.50 -3.00 -5.72
CA MET A 27 14.05 -1.76 -6.36
C MET A 27 14.94 -0.56 -6.00
N ALA A 28 15.36 -0.45 -4.72
CA ALA A 28 16.26 0.60 -4.29
C ALA A 28 17.63 0.50 -4.97
N GLN A 29 18.20 -0.70 -5.04
CA GLN A 29 19.49 -0.96 -5.73
C GLN A 29 19.41 -0.62 -7.23
N GLU A 30 18.31 -0.98 -7.89
CA GLU A 30 18.12 -0.66 -9.30
C GLU A 30 17.98 0.86 -9.52
N ALA A 31 17.26 1.55 -8.64
CA ALA A 31 17.13 3.00 -8.69
C ALA A 31 18.45 3.72 -8.41
N GLU A 32 19.26 3.22 -7.46
CA GLU A 32 20.61 3.73 -7.20
C GLU A 32 21.50 3.59 -8.44
N ARG A 33 21.49 2.41 -9.08
CA ARG A 33 22.24 2.19 -10.33
C ARG A 33 21.87 3.21 -11.40
N ARG A 34 20.57 3.39 -11.67
CA ARG A 34 20.08 4.37 -12.66
C ARG A 34 20.39 5.80 -12.26
N TYR A 35 20.29 6.12 -10.98
CA TYR A 35 20.67 7.43 -10.45
C TYR A 35 22.14 7.74 -10.75
N LEU A 36 23.06 6.79 -10.53
CA LEU A 36 24.48 6.95 -10.80
C LEU A 36 24.77 7.10 -12.30
N GLU A 37 24.09 6.33 -13.16
CA GLU A 37 24.16 6.47 -14.62
C GLU A 37 23.72 7.88 -15.07
N LEU A 38 22.57 8.35 -14.56
CA LEU A 38 22.04 9.67 -14.86
C LEU A 38 22.88 10.80 -14.26
N LEU A 39 23.50 10.59 -13.10
CA LEU A 39 24.40 11.56 -12.49
C LEU A 39 25.67 11.76 -13.33
N SER A 40 26.17 10.69 -13.94
CA SER A 40 27.30 10.77 -14.89
C SER A 40 26.94 11.56 -16.15
N GLN A 41 25.74 11.34 -16.70
CA GLN A 41 25.25 12.05 -17.89
C GLN A 41 24.82 13.50 -17.60
N HIS A 42 24.30 13.75 -16.39
CA HIS A 42 23.76 15.02 -15.94
C HIS A 42 24.36 15.38 -14.57
N PRO A 43 25.56 15.98 -14.56
CA PRO A 43 26.29 16.27 -13.32
C PRO A 43 25.56 17.29 -12.43
N PRO A 44 25.97 17.39 -11.15
CA PRO A 44 25.44 18.39 -10.22
C PRO A 44 25.47 19.80 -10.81
N GLY A 45 24.42 20.58 -10.56
CA GLY A 45 24.21 21.90 -11.20
C GLY A 45 23.38 21.85 -12.48
N THR A 46 23.15 20.66 -13.05
CA THR A 46 22.20 20.45 -14.15
C THR A 46 20.86 19.93 -13.60
N PHE A 47 19.75 20.54 -14.03
CA PHE A 47 18.42 20.05 -13.71
C PHE A 47 18.07 18.85 -14.60
N HIS A 48 17.70 17.73 -13.97
CA HIS A 48 17.24 16.54 -14.68
C HIS A 48 16.22 15.79 -13.81
N GLU A 49 14.94 15.79 -14.23
CA GLU A 49 13.83 15.22 -13.45
C GLU A 49 14.03 13.73 -13.16
N GLY A 50 14.43 12.96 -14.17
CA GLY A 50 14.64 11.52 -14.02
C GLY A 50 15.70 11.17 -12.96
N ARG A 51 16.73 12.02 -12.78
CA ARG A 51 17.76 11.80 -11.76
C ARG A 51 17.16 11.95 -10.37
N ASN A 52 16.41 13.02 -10.15
CA ASN A 52 15.77 13.29 -8.86
C ASN A 52 14.70 12.23 -8.55
N GLU A 53 13.97 11.76 -9.55
CA GLU A 53 12.97 10.70 -9.39
C GLU A 53 13.61 9.35 -9.00
N GLN A 54 14.74 8.96 -9.63
CA GLN A 54 15.45 7.75 -9.21
C GLN A 54 15.94 7.82 -7.76
N ARG A 55 16.48 8.98 -7.35
CA ARG A 55 16.87 9.19 -5.96
C ARG A 55 15.69 9.06 -5.00
N ARG A 56 14.55 9.69 -5.33
CA ARG A 56 13.32 9.59 -4.55
C ARG A 56 12.81 8.14 -4.46
N LEU A 57 12.82 7.40 -5.57
CA LEU A 57 12.40 6.00 -5.59
C LEU A 57 13.27 5.16 -4.65
N MET A 58 14.59 5.34 -4.73
CA MET A 58 15.55 4.66 -3.86
C MET A 58 15.26 4.95 -2.38
N GLU A 59 15.18 6.23 -1.99
CA GLU A 59 14.94 6.65 -0.60
C GLU A 59 13.61 6.10 -0.06
N GLN A 60 12.54 6.18 -0.86
CA GLN A 60 11.22 5.66 -0.47
C GLN A 60 11.20 4.13 -0.34
N ALA A 61 11.87 3.41 -1.25
CA ALA A 61 11.94 1.95 -1.23
C ALA A 61 12.70 1.45 0.01
N LEU A 62 13.83 2.08 0.35
CA LEU A 62 14.57 1.79 1.58
C LEU A 62 13.73 2.04 2.84
N ALA A 63 13.06 3.19 2.92
CA ALA A 63 12.21 3.53 4.04
C ALA A 63 11.06 2.52 4.21
N CYS A 64 10.45 2.10 3.10
CA CYS A 64 9.39 1.08 3.11
C CYS A 64 9.91 -0.30 3.55
N ALA A 65 11.07 -0.73 3.05
CA ALA A 65 11.67 -2.01 3.43
C ALA A 65 11.97 -2.05 4.94
N ALA A 66 12.67 -1.03 5.44
CA ALA A 66 13.01 -0.93 6.86
C ALA A 66 11.76 -0.82 7.75
N TRP A 67 10.71 -0.12 7.28
CA TRP A 67 9.44 -0.06 8.00
C TRP A 67 8.75 -1.42 8.07
N MET A 68 8.71 -2.17 6.97
CA MET A 68 8.13 -3.53 6.95
C MET A 68 8.87 -4.45 7.92
N GLU A 69 10.21 -4.44 7.92
CA GLU A 69 11.03 -5.21 8.85
C GLU A 69 10.77 -4.84 10.31
N ARG A 70 10.74 -3.55 10.66
CA ARG A 70 10.41 -3.09 12.02
C ARG A 70 9.00 -3.50 12.47
N LYS A 71 8.08 -3.67 11.53
CA LYS A 71 6.70 -4.12 11.79
C LYS A 71 6.55 -5.65 11.74
N GLY A 72 7.59 -6.40 11.39
CA GLY A 72 7.52 -7.84 11.21
C GLY A 72 6.58 -8.25 10.07
N LEU A 73 6.50 -7.44 9.01
CA LEU A 73 5.63 -7.67 7.86
C LEU A 73 6.42 -8.30 6.72
N ASP A 74 6.06 -9.53 6.36
CA ASP A 74 6.72 -10.24 5.25
C ASP A 74 6.23 -9.78 3.88
N ARG A 75 4.95 -9.40 3.78
CA ARG A 75 4.30 -9.05 2.52
C ARG A 75 3.11 -8.11 2.69
N LEU A 76 2.95 -7.17 1.76
CA LEU A 76 1.75 -6.35 1.61
C LEU A 76 1.37 -6.17 0.13
N PRO A 77 0.07 -6.04 -0.23
CA PRO A 77 -0.33 -5.75 -1.61
C PRO A 77 0.12 -4.36 -2.09
N TYR A 78 0.30 -3.42 -1.17
CA TYR A 78 0.85 -2.08 -1.38
C TYR A 78 1.51 -1.61 -0.09
N VAL A 79 2.54 -0.77 -0.23
CA VAL A 79 3.36 -0.29 0.87
C VAL A 79 3.76 1.15 0.63
N GLY A 80 3.27 2.06 1.48
CA GLY A 80 3.54 3.49 1.30
C GLY A 80 3.14 3.95 -0.11
N PRO A 81 4.03 4.57 -0.90
CA PRO A 81 3.73 5.00 -2.26
C PRO A 81 3.70 3.85 -3.28
N PHE A 82 4.09 2.63 -2.92
CA PHE A 82 4.21 1.52 -3.85
C PHE A 82 2.93 0.70 -3.95
N GLY A 83 2.56 0.37 -5.19
CA GLY A 83 1.41 -0.45 -5.53
C GLY A 83 0.22 0.38 -6.00
N THR A 84 -0.64 -0.26 -6.80
CA THR A 84 -1.87 0.38 -7.30
C THR A 84 -3.02 -0.01 -6.41
N VAL A 85 -3.57 0.96 -5.68
CA VAL A 85 -4.78 0.77 -4.88
C VAL A 85 -5.98 0.73 -5.83
N PRO A 86 -6.78 -0.35 -5.84
CA PRO A 86 -7.87 -0.50 -6.83
C PRO A 86 -9.14 0.29 -6.46
N PHE A 87 -9.10 1.10 -5.40
CA PHE A 87 -10.24 1.86 -4.91
C PHE A 87 -10.27 3.26 -5.52
N THR A 88 -11.48 3.74 -5.80
CA THR A 88 -11.73 5.10 -6.25
C THR A 88 -12.89 5.73 -5.48
N ARG A 89 -13.00 7.06 -5.53
CA ARG A 89 -14.13 7.78 -4.92
C ARG A 89 -15.45 7.31 -5.53
N GLY A 90 -16.46 7.11 -4.68
CA GLY A 90 -17.78 6.61 -5.05
C GLY A 90 -17.87 5.08 -5.17
N MET A 91 -16.74 4.36 -5.12
CA MET A 91 -16.74 2.90 -5.16
C MET A 91 -17.38 2.31 -3.90
N ARG A 92 -18.14 1.22 -4.08
CA ARG A 92 -18.62 0.41 -2.95
C ARG A 92 -17.49 -0.49 -2.47
N VAL A 93 -17.13 -0.33 -1.20
CA VAL A 93 -16.04 -1.04 -0.55
C VAL A 93 -16.62 -1.88 0.57
N ARG A 94 -16.22 -3.14 0.62
CA ARG A 94 -16.58 -4.07 1.68
C ARG A 94 -15.52 -3.99 2.76
N VAL A 95 -15.97 -3.73 3.98
CA VAL A 95 -15.17 -3.76 5.21
C VAL A 95 -15.42 -5.12 5.87
N PRO A 96 -14.48 -6.07 5.81
CA PRO A 96 -14.63 -7.38 6.44
C PRO A 96 -14.73 -7.26 7.96
N LYS A 97 -15.41 -8.21 8.61
CA LYS A 97 -15.35 -8.37 10.06
C LYS A 97 -13.88 -8.52 10.50
N GLY A 98 -13.47 -7.78 11.52
CA GLY A 98 -12.11 -7.79 12.06
C GLY A 98 -11.16 -6.77 11.42
N ALA A 99 -11.49 -6.19 10.26
CA ALA A 99 -10.70 -5.10 9.68
C ALA A 99 -10.61 -3.92 10.66
N LEU A 100 -9.42 -3.33 10.79
CA LEU A 100 -9.20 -2.20 11.69
C LEU A 100 -9.79 -0.93 11.06
N VAL A 101 -10.81 -0.39 11.72
CA VAL A 101 -11.46 0.86 11.35
C VAL A 101 -11.05 1.93 12.33
N TYR A 102 -10.49 3.00 11.81
CA TYR A 102 -10.12 4.19 12.55
C TYR A 102 -11.21 5.25 12.37
N GLY A 103 -11.29 6.18 13.31
CA GLY A 103 -12.27 7.26 13.29
C GLY A 103 -11.79 8.43 14.13
N PHE A 104 -12.41 9.59 13.95
CA PHE A 104 -12.04 10.80 14.69
C PHE A 104 -12.53 10.84 16.14
N ARG A 105 -13.18 9.79 16.63
CA ARG A 105 -13.49 9.66 18.07
C ARG A 105 -12.18 9.39 18.83
N SER A 106 -12.02 10.02 19.99
CA SER A 106 -10.74 10.06 20.73
C SER A 106 -10.14 8.68 21.05
N ASP A 107 -10.99 7.67 21.21
CA ASP A 107 -10.65 6.27 21.44
C ASP A 107 -10.31 5.50 20.14
N GLU A 108 -10.95 5.84 19.02
CA GLU A 108 -10.78 5.20 17.70
C GLU A 108 -9.50 5.66 16.97
N GLN A 109 -8.97 6.87 17.26
CA GLN A 109 -7.85 7.47 16.50
C GLN A 109 -6.52 6.73 16.63
N ARG A 110 -6.18 6.21 17.83
CA ARG A 110 -4.82 5.67 18.11
C ARG A 110 -4.66 4.19 17.82
N ALA A 111 -5.68 3.38 18.11
CA ALA A 111 -5.59 1.93 18.02
C ALA A 111 -6.35 1.36 16.81
N GLY A 112 -7.33 2.09 16.29
CA GLY A 112 -8.36 1.51 15.42
C GLY A 112 -9.25 0.56 16.22
N GLN A 113 -10.49 0.38 15.76
CA GLN A 113 -11.43 -0.59 16.31
C GLN A 113 -11.71 -1.66 15.26
N PRO A 114 -11.63 -2.96 15.62
CA PRO A 114 -11.97 -4.02 14.69
C PRO A 114 -13.46 -3.94 14.34
N ALA A 115 -13.78 -4.01 13.05
CA ALA A 115 -15.15 -4.03 12.57
C ALA A 115 -15.90 -5.23 13.16
N LYS A 116 -16.98 -4.98 13.89
CA LYS A 116 -17.77 -6.03 14.57
C LYS A 116 -18.48 -6.97 13.61
N MET A 117 -18.82 -6.46 12.41
CA MET A 117 -19.46 -7.21 11.34
C MET A 117 -19.00 -6.72 9.99
N THR A 118 -19.10 -7.59 9.00
CA THR A 118 -18.89 -7.20 7.60
C THR A 118 -19.98 -6.23 7.16
N HIS A 119 -19.58 -5.14 6.52
CA HIS A 119 -20.53 -4.17 5.97
C HIS A 119 -19.94 -3.52 4.71
N VAL A 120 -20.81 -2.89 3.92
CA VAL A 120 -20.41 -2.19 2.70
C VAL A 120 -20.57 -0.69 2.91
N VAL A 121 -19.55 0.07 2.53
CA VAL A 121 -19.50 1.52 2.61
C VAL A 121 -19.24 2.09 1.22
N THR A 122 -19.53 3.38 1.04
CA THR A 122 -19.15 4.09 -0.19
C THR A 122 -17.89 4.91 0.10
N ALA A 123 -16.82 4.66 -0.64
CA ALA A 123 -15.57 5.41 -0.52
C ALA A 123 -15.81 6.89 -0.83
N PHE A 124 -15.47 7.76 0.10
CA PHE A 124 -15.53 9.21 -0.07
C PHE A 124 -14.23 9.76 -0.66
N SER A 125 -13.09 9.33 -0.13
CA SER A 125 -11.77 9.63 -0.68
C SER A 125 -10.86 8.41 -0.53
N VAL A 126 -9.84 8.36 -1.37
CA VAL A 126 -8.77 7.37 -1.31
C VAL A 126 -7.47 8.16 -1.26
N ASP A 127 -6.77 8.06 -0.15
CA ASP A 127 -5.52 8.77 0.06
C ASP A 127 -4.38 7.84 -0.33
N PRO A 128 -3.49 8.27 -1.25
CA PRO A 128 -2.32 7.48 -1.59
C PRO A 128 -1.41 7.35 -0.38
N GLY A 129 -0.71 6.22 -0.29
CA GLY A 129 0.35 6.10 0.70
C GLY A 129 1.57 6.91 0.30
N TYR A 130 2.41 7.22 1.28
CA TYR A 130 3.61 8.02 1.09
C TYR A 130 4.64 7.72 2.18
N VAL A 131 5.87 8.17 1.96
CA VAL A 131 6.90 8.23 2.99
C VAL A 131 7.05 9.68 3.41
N TRP A 132 6.91 9.93 4.71
CA TRP A 132 7.24 11.21 5.33
C TRP A 132 8.69 11.15 5.80
N HIS A 133 9.57 11.70 4.96
CA HIS A 133 10.95 11.98 5.35
C HIS A 133 10.95 13.17 6.31
N ASP A 134 11.66 13.05 7.44
CA ASP A 134 11.60 13.98 8.57
C ASP A 134 10.27 13.95 9.36
N GLY A 135 9.73 12.74 9.57
CA GLY A 135 8.62 12.53 10.48
C GLY A 135 8.93 12.90 11.93
N PRO A 136 7.98 12.68 12.87
CA PRO A 136 8.18 13.00 14.28
C PRO A 136 9.49 12.39 14.81
N ASN A 137 10.33 13.23 15.43
CA ASN A 137 11.67 12.89 15.91
C ASN A 137 12.74 12.65 14.82
N GLY A 138 12.54 13.14 13.60
CA GLY A 138 13.51 13.02 12.51
C GLY A 138 13.63 11.62 11.91
N ALA A 139 12.61 10.78 12.12
CA ALA A 139 12.57 9.42 11.61
C ALA A 139 11.59 9.30 10.44
N ASP A 140 11.94 8.51 9.43
CA ASP A 140 11.05 8.18 8.33
C ASP A 140 9.77 7.49 8.83
N ALA A 141 8.62 8.04 8.44
CA ALA A 141 7.31 7.44 8.70
C ALA A 141 6.65 6.99 7.40
N VAL A 142 6.29 5.71 7.32
CA VAL A 142 5.57 5.16 6.16
C VAL A 142 4.09 5.19 6.44
N HIS A 143 3.36 5.91 5.60
CA HIS A 143 1.91 6.02 5.64
C HIS A 143 1.31 5.13 4.56
N GLN A 144 0.56 4.11 4.98
CA GLN A 144 -0.13 3.22 4.06
C GLN A 144 -1.33 3.90 3.40
N PRO A 145 -1.72 3.51 2.17
CA PRO A 145 -2.91 4.04 1.51
C PRO A 145 -4.18 3.78 2.32
N LYS A 146 -5.09 4.76 2.34
CA LYS A 146 -6.31 4.73 3.17
C LYS A 146 -7.54 4.98 2.33
N VAL A 147 -8.64 4.36 2.72
CA VAL A 147 -9.97 4.67 2.18
C VAL A 147 -10.80 5.32 3.27
N HIS A 148 -11.37 6.48 2.98
CA HIS A 148 -12.22 7.24 3.90
C HIS A 148 -13.70 7.09 3.52
N TRP A 149 -14.58 7.09 4.51
CA TRP A 149 -16.03 7.13 4.31
C TRP A 149 -16.74 7.81 5.48
N ALA A 150 -18.00 8.20 5.26
CA ALA A 150 -18.84 8.77 6.31
C ALA A 150 -19.28 7.69 7.31
N GLY A 151 -18.97 7.88 8.59
CA GLY A 151 -19.44 7.04 9.69
C GLY A 151 -20.76 7.53 10.29
N ALA A 152 -21.25 6.78 11.28
CA ALA A 152 -22.44 7.18 12.05
C ALA A 152 -22.17 8.46 12.86
N GLY A 153 -23.16 9.36 12.93
CA GLY A 153 -23.07 10.60 13.72
C GLY A 153 -22.21 11.70 13.09
N GLY A 154 -21.92 11.62 11.79
CA GLY A 154 -21.18 12.66 11.06
C GLY A 154 -19.65 12.58 11.17
N TYR A 155 -19.12 11.58 11.87
CA TYR A 155 -17.67 11.38 11.99
C TYR A 155 -17.10 10.63 10.79
N TRP A 156 -15.97 11.09 10.27
CA TRP A 156 -15.21 10.36 9.25
C TRP A 156 -14.55 9.11 9.83
N ARG A 157 -14.58 8.05 9.03
CA ARG A 157 -13.92 6.78 9.30
C ARG A 157 -12.98 6.42 8.18
N TRP A 158 -11.96 5.63 8.49
CA TRP A 158 -11.05 5.11 7.50
C TRP A 158 -10.51 3.74 7.90
N ALA A 159 -10.04 3.00 6.91
CA ALA A 159 -9.24 1.80 7.10
C ALA A 159 -8.09 1.84 6.09
N TYR A 160 -7.05 1.06 6.35
CA TYR A 160 -6.03 0.85 5.35
C TYR A 160 -6.65 0.10 4.19
N ALA A 161 -6.27 0.48 2.98
CA ALA A 161 -6.78 -0.19 1.79
C ALA A 161 -6.56 -1.71 1.88
N ALA A 162 -5.48 -2.18 2.52
CA ALA A 162 -5.06 -3.59 2.56
C ALA A 162 -6.05 -4.48 3.29
N ASP A 163 -6.87 -3.87 4.15
CA ASP A 163 -7.86 -4.55 4.96
C ASP A 163 -9.26 -4.54 4.30
N LEU A 164 -9.36 -4.05 3.07
CA LEU A 164 -10.62 -3.79 2.38
C LEU A 164 -10.77 -4.63 1.11
N GLU A 165 -12.02 -4.88 0.74
CA GLU A 165 -12.39 -5.64 -0.45
C GLU A 165 -13.27 -4.80 -1.37
N ILE A 166 -13.20 -5.02 -2.68
CA ILE A 166 -14.17 -4.43 -3.61
C ILE A 166 -15.52 -5.11 -3.37
N ALA A 167 -16.58 -4.33 -3.11
CA ALA A 167 -17.91 -4.89 -3.02
C ALA A 167 -18.45 -5.13 -4.44
N ALA A 168 -19.09 -6.28 -4.65
CA ALA A 168 -19.85 -6.52 -5.87
C ALA A 168 -20.88 -5.40 -6.10
N PRO A 169 -21.20 -5.06 -7.36
CA PRO A 169 -22.29 -4.14 -7.65
C PRO A 169 -23.57 -4.63 -6.99
N ALA A 170 -24.39 -3.70 -6.49
CA ALA A 170 -25.73 -4.07 -6.04
C ALA A 170 -26.55 -4.45 -7.26
N ASN A 171 -27.08 -5.67 -7.24
CA ASN A 171 -28.14 -6.10 -8.16
C ASN A 171 -29.41 -5.26 -7.94
#